data_AF-A0A7S2EM73-F1
#
_entry.id   AF-A0A7S2EM73-F1
#
_cell.length_a   1.000
_cell.length_b   1.000
_cell.length_c   1.000
_cell.angle_alpha   90.00
_cell.angle_beta   90.00
_cell.angle_gamma   90.00
#
_symmetry.space_group_name_H-M   'P 1'
#
loop_
_entity.id
_entity.type
_entity.pdbx_description
1 polymer ?
#
loop_
_entity_poly.entity_id
_entity_poly.type
_entity_poly.pdbx_seq_one_letter_code
_entity_poly.pdbx_strand_id
1 'polypeptide(L)'
;AGGLSAVSPNAIVLALVRLVAGVGIGATVPPLFSLVAELSPPSTRGLMVTIVASFWMIGSIYTAVMAIIVFQWNYGGWRTFALWCALPSATGAALVYYLVPESPRFSALHGEFEKAVKVTNMLGSYMGNDVHDDDALTLEEVQHCYKDSVIQDDDDDDEDEKSKMKKAKQSIQTLYTPKMRSTTLPLQAIWFSLSFGSYGLLIWINSIFVEVHLKDVYTNALLFAVANLPGNVVS
;
A
#
# COMPACT_ATOMS: atom_id res chain seq x y z
N ALA A 1 -0.10 -4.03 -14.39
CA ALA A 1 0.04 -5.51 -14.44
C ALA A 1 -1.11 -6.22 -15.16
N GLY A 2 -2.38 -5.94 -14.81
CA GLY A 2 -3.55 -6.59 -15.42
C GLY A 2 -3.61 -6.46 -16.95
N GLY A 3 -3.39 -5.25 -17.48
CA GLY A 3 -3.32 -5.03 -18.94
C GLY A 3 -2.19 -5.80 -19.63
N LEU A 4 -0.97 -5.75 -19.09
CA LEU A 4 0.17 -6.52 -19.61
C LEU A 4 -0.06 -8.04 -19.51
N SER A 5 -0.70 -8.50 -18.44
CA SER A 5 -1.10 -9.90 -18.28
C SER A 5 -2.11 -10.32 -19.36
N ALA A 6 -3.05 -9.45 -19.72
CA ALA A 6 -4.06 -9.73 -20.74
C ALA A 6 -3.49 -9.86 -22.16
N VAL A 7 -2.30 -9.31 -22.44
CA VAL A 7 -1.63 -9.40 -23.76
C VAL A 7 -0.57 -10.51 -23.80
N SER A 8 -0.24 -11.13 -22.65
CA SER A 8 0.82 -12.14 -22.57
C SER A 8 0.57 -13.34 -23.53
N PRO A 9 1.51 -13.69 -24.42
CA PRO A 9 1.29 -14.75 -25.41
C PRO A 9 1.48 -16.16 -24.85
N ASN A 10 2.27 -16.30 -23.78
CA ASN A 10 2.56 -17.59 -23.13
C ASN A 10 2.69 -17.45 -21.60
N ALA A 11 2.72 -18.59 -20.92
CA ALA A 11 2.75 -18.66 -19.46
C ALA A 11 4.04 -18.06 -18.84
N ILE A 12 5.17 -18.15 -19.53
CA ILE A 12 6.46 -17.60 -19.04
C ILE A 12 6.38 -16.07 -18.99
N VAL A 13 5.91 -15.43 -20.07
CA VAL A 13 5.70 -13.98 -20.11
C VAL A 13 4.69 -13.55 -19.05
N LEU A 14 3.61 -14.31 -18.87
CA LEU A 14 2.64 -14.04 -17.80
C LEU A 14 3.29 -14.09 -16.42
N ALA A 15 4.12 -15.11 -16.14
CA ALA A 15 4.82 -15.25 -14.88
C ALA A 15 5.80 -14.09 -14.62
N LEU A 16 6.56 -13.67 -15.63
CA LEU A 16 7.46 -12.51 -15.53
C LEU A 16 6.69 -11.21 -15.26
N VAL A 17 5.58 -10.97 -15.97
CA VAL A 17 4.71 -9.80 -15.73
C VAL A 17 4.15 -9.82 -14.31
N ARG A 18 3.81 -11.00 -13.78
CA ARG A 18 3.32 -11.15 -12.40
C ARG A 18 4.42 -10.96 -11.37
N LEU A 19 5.65 -11.36 -11.66
CA LEU A 19 6.81 -11.08 -10.81
C LEU A 19 7.03 -9.57 -10.69
N VAL A 20 7.06 -8.86 -11.81
CA VAL A 20 7.20 -7.39 -11.82
C VAL A 20 6.04 -6.73 -11.08
N ALA A 21 4.82 -7.24 -11.24
CA ALA A 21 3.67 -6.76 -10.48
C ALA A 21 3.84 -6.96 -8.97
N GLY A 22 4.37 -8.11 -8.54
CA GLY A 22 4.65 -8.39 -7.14
C GLY A 22 5.67 -7.42 -6.54
N VAL A 23 6.74 -7.12 -7.28
CA VAL A 23 7.72 -6.08 -6.90
C VAL A 23 7.04 -4.72 -6.77
N GLY A 24 6.18 -4.35 -7.72
CA GLY A 24 5.42 -3.10 -7.67
C GLY A 24 4.53 -2.98 -6.43
N ILE A 25 3.78 -4.05 -6.09
CA ILE A 25 2.96 -4.07 -4.87
C ILE A 25 3.85 -3.90 -3.63
N GLY A 26 4.98 -4.60 -3.56
CA GLY A 26 5.93 -4.49 -2.45
C GLY A 26 6.55 -3.10 -2.31
N ALA A 27 6.74 -2.38 -3.42
CA ALA A 27 7.25 -1.02 -3.43
C ALA A 27 6.18 0.03 -3.04
N THR A 28 4.91 -0.19 -3.38
CA THR A 28 3.86 0.81 -3.16
C THR A 28 3.14 0.67 -1.82
N VAL A 29 2.93 -0.54 -1.31
CA VAL A 29 2.10 -0.75 -0.11
C VAL A 29 2.71 -0.14 1.17
N PRO A 30 4.01 -0.31 1.49
CA PRO A 30 4.58 0.28 2.70
C PRO A 30 4.59 1.82 2.70
N PRO A 31 5.01 2.51 1.63
CA PRO A 31 4.92 3.97 1.56
C PRO A 31 3.49 4.49 1.63
N LEU A 32 2.51 3.76 1.08
CA LEU A 32 1.09 4.14 1.18
C LEU A 32 0.64 4.25 2.65
N PHE A 33 0.93 3.23 3.47
CA PHE A 33 0.59 3.27 4.89
C PHE A 33 1.39 4.34 5.66
N SER A 34 2.65 4.55 5.30
CA SER A 34 3.47 5.62 5.87
C SER A 34 2.89 7.01 5.57
N LEU A 35 2.52 7.26 4.31
CA LEU A 35 1.94 8.52 3.87
C LEU A 35 0.62 8.80 4.57
N VAL A 36 -0.27 7.81 4.66
CA VAL A 36 -1.54 7.95 5.39
C VAL A 36 -1.27 8.27 6.85
N ALA A 37 -0.31 7.59 7.49
CA ALA A 37 0.03 7.84 8.89
C ALA A 37 0.62 9.24 9.13
N GLU A 38 1.35 9.80 8.16
CA GLU A 38 1.96 11.12 8.20
C GLU A 38 0.98 12.25 7.89
N LEU A 39 -0.01 12.01 7.00
CA LEU A 39 -1.07 12.95 6.71
C LEU A 39 -2.21 12.92 7.75
N SER A 40 -2.25 11.90 8.61
CA SER A 40 -3.34 11.71 9.57
C SER A 40 -3.02 12.29 10.96
N PRO A 41 -4.01 12.87 11.65
CA PRO A 41 -3.87 13.34 13.03
C PRO A 41 -3.49 12.19 13.98
N PRO A 42 -2.69 12.43 15.04
CA PRO A 42 -2.31 11.38 16.00
C PRO A 42 -3.50 10.66 16.66
N SER A 43 -4.62 11.37 16.88
CA SER A 43 -5.82 10.84 17.54
C SER A 43 -6.65 9.91 16.65
N THR A 44 -6.64 10.11 15.33
CA THR A 44 -7.45 9.35 14.36
C THR A 44 -6.60 8.54 13.38
N ARG A 45 -5.27 8.55 13.52
CA ARG A 45 -4.33 7.82 12.66
C ARG A 45 -4.71 6.35 12.48
N GLY A 46 -5.06 5.68 13.58
CA GLY A 46 -5.48 4.27 13.54
C GLY A 46 -6.72 4.07 12.65
N LEU A 47 -7.75 4.90 12.83
CA LEU A 47 -8.96 4.86 12.03
C LEU A 47 -8.68 5.10 10.54
N MET A 48 -7.85 6.09 10.20
CA MET A 48 -7.52 6.39 8.80
C MET A 48 -6.76 5.24 8.13
N VAL A 49 -5.83 4.63 8.86
CA VAL A 49 -5.12 3.43 8.39
C VAL A 49 -6.09 2.26 8.20
N THR A 50 -7.03 2.02 9.12
CA THR A 50 -8.07 0.99 8.99
C THR A 50 -8.98 1.24 7.79
N ILE A 51 -9.41 2.49 7.56
CA ILE A 51 -10.23 2.86 6.40
C ILE A 51 -9.49 2.50 5.10
N VAL A 52 -8.22 2.88 4.98
CA VAL A 52 -7.40 2.58 3.81
C VAL A 52 -7.19 1.07 3.65
N ALA A 53 -6.91 0.35 4.74
CA ALA A 53 -6.78 -1.11 4.72
C ALA A 53 -8.08 -1.81 4.27
N SER A 54 -9.25 -1.27 4.63
CA SER A 54 -10.56 -1.81 4.25
C SER A 54 -10.80 -1.81 2.74
N PHE A 55 -10.12 -0.94 1.97
CA PHE A 55 -10.22 -0.97 0.50
C PHE A 55 -9.69 -2.26 -0.12
N TRP A 56 -8.81 -3.00 0.56
CA TRP A 56 -8.41 -4.35 0.13
C TRP A 56 -9.63 -5.28 0.02
N MET A 57 -10.55 -5.21 0.98
CA MET A 57 -11.77 -6.00 1.01
C MET A 57 -12.74 -5.58 -0.08
N ILE A 58 -12.93 -4.27 -0.26
CA ILE A 58 -13.74 -3.72 -1.34
C ILE A 58 -13.21 -4.20 -2.70
N GLY A 59 -11.88 -4.18 -2.90
CA GLY A 59 -11.23 -4.71 -4.09
C GLY A 59 -11.44 -6.22 -4.28
N SER A 60 -11.45 -6.98 -3.19
CA SER A 60 -11.70 -8.44 -3.21
C SER A 60 -13.14 -8.74 -3.64
N ILE A 61 -14.12 -8.01 -3.12
CA ILE A 61 -15.54 -8.12 -3.52
C ILE A 61 -15.71 -7.73 -4.98
N TYR A 62 -15.13 -6.59 -5.40
CA TYR A 62 -15.14 -6.16 -6.79
C TYR A 62 -14.59 -7.25 -7.72
N THR A 63 -13.46 -7.85 -7.36
CA THR A 63 -12.84 -8.92 -8.14
C THR A 63 -13.73 -10.16 -8.24
N ALA A 64 -14.38 -10.56 -7.14
CA ALA A 64 -15.33 -11.68 -7.14
C ALA A 64 -16.56 -11.40 -8.03
N VAL A 65 -17.13 -10.20 -7.94
CA VAL A 65 -18.27 -9.79 -8.79
C VAL A 65 -17.87 -9.77 -10.27
N MET A 66 -16.69 -9.21 -10.60
CA MET A 66 -16.18 -9.23 -11.97
C MET A 66 -15.93 -10.65 -12.48
N ALA A 67 -15.50 -11.58 -11.62
CA ALA A 67 -15.32 -12.98 -12.01
C ALA A 67 -16.66 -13.63 -12.37
N ILE A 68 -17.71 -13.39 -11.59
CA ILE A 68 -19.07 -13.85 -11.88
C ILE A 68 -19.54 -13.31 -13.24
N ILE A 69 -19.44 -12.00 -13.45
CA ILE A 69 -19.89 -11.35 -14.69
C ILE A 69 -19.13 -11.91 -15.90
N VAL A 70 -17.79 -11.94 -15.85
CA VAL A 70 -17.00 -12.34 -17.01
C VAL A 70 -17.16 -13.82 -17.33
N PHE A 71 -17.07 -14.70 -16.32
CA PHE A 71 -17.04 -16.14 -16.54
C PHE A 71 -18.44 -16.79 -16.61
N GLN A 72 -19.42 -16.34 -15.83
CA GLN A 72 -20.77 -16.93 -15.86
C GLN A 72 -21.65 -16.35 -16.97
N TRP A 73 -21.53 -15.06 -17.28
CA TRP A 73 -22.34 -14.42 -18.34
C TRP A 73 -21.63 -14.36 -19.70
N ASN A 74 -20.53 -15.09 -19.84
CA ASN A 74 -19.81 -15.32 -21.10
C ASN A 74 -19.36 -14.03 -21.83
N TYR A 75 -18.94 -13.01 -21.08
CA TYR A 75 -18.37 -11.76 -21.62
C TYR A 75 -16.89 -11.89 -22.06
N GLY A 76 -16.34 -13.10 -22.04
CA GLY A 76 -15.00 -13.40 -22.54
C GLY A 76 -14.20 -14.32 -21.61
N GLY A 77 -12.91 -14.45 -21.91
CA GLY A 77 -11.98 -15.27 -21.12
C GLY A 77 -11.27 -14.49 -20.02
N TRP A 78 -10.32 -15.15 -19.37
CA TRP A 78 -9.48 -14.58 -18.29
C TRP A 78 -8.73 -13.30 -18.68
N ARG A 79 -8.47 -13.08 -19.98
CA ARG A 79 -7.85 -11.85 -20.50
C ARG A 79 -8.76 -10.63 -20.32
N THR A 80 -10.05 -10.77 -20.64
CA THR A 80 -11.06 -9.72 -20.44
C THR A 80 -11.22 -9.42 -18.95
N PHE A 81 -11.24 -10.45 -18.12
CA PHE A 81 -11.24 -10.30 -16.66
C PHE A 81 -10.02 -9.51 -16.16
N ALA A 82 -8.83 -9.82 -16.65
CA ALA A 82 -7.60 -9.10 -16.28
C ALA A 82 -7.62 -7.62 -16.68
N LEU A 83 -8.32 -7.26 -17.77
CA LEU A 83 -8.53 -5.85 -18.17
C LEU A 83 -9.48 -5.12 -17.22
N TRP A 84 -10.61 -5.74 -16.86
CA TRP A 84 -11.54 -5.17 -15.89
C TRP A 84 -10.93 -4.97 -14.50
N CYS A 85 -10.03 -5.85 -14.08
CA CYS A 85 -9.26 -5.67 -12.85
C CYS A 85 -8.18 -4.58 -12.98
N ALA A 86 -7.71 -4.26 -14.18
CA ALA A 86 -6.71 -3.22 -14.39
C ALA A 86 -7.28 -1.81 -14.27
N LEU A 87 -8.56 -1.61 -14.61
CA LEU A 87 -9.21 -0.29 -14.59
C LEU A 87 -9.16 0.41 -13.22
N PRO A 88 -9.66 -0.18 -12.10
CA PRO A 88 -9.62 0.50 -10.80
C PRO A 88 -8.18 0.74 -10.31
N SER A 89 -7.23 -0.11 -10.69
CA SER A 89 -5.82 0.10 -10.36
C SER A 89 -5.23 1.29 -11.13
N ALA A 90 -5.56 1.44 -12.41
CA ALA A 90 -5.10 2.56 -13.22
C ALA A 90 -5.73 3.88 -12.79
N THR A 91 -7.04 3.89 -12.48
CA THR A 91 -7.72 5.08 -11.95
C THR A 91 -7.18 5.45 -10.58
N GLY A 92 -6.95 4.48 -9.69
CA GLY A 92 -6.34 4.72 -8.38
C GLY A 92 -4.95 5.35 -8.51
N ALA A 93 -4.10 4.85 -9.40
CA ALA A 93 -2.78 5.43 -9.66
C ALA A 93 -2.87 6.87 -10.17
N ALA A 94 -3.79 7.17 -11.08
CA ALA A 94 -4.01 8.53 -11.58
C ALA A 94 -4.52 9.47 -10.46
N LEU A 95 -5.47 9.01 -9.65
CA LEU A 95 -6.00 9.81 -8.54
C LEU A 95 -4.92 10.11 -7.50
N VAL A 96 -4.08 9.13 -7.16
CA VAL A 96 -2.95 9.36 -6.24
C VAL A 96 -1.99 10.39 -6.83
N TYR A 97 -1.64 10.27 -8.11
CA TYR A 97 -0.73 11.19 -8.77
C TYR A 97 -1.26 12.65 -8.81
N TYR A 98 -2.56 12.85 -9.03
CA TYR A 98 -3.13 14.19 -9.19
C TYR A 98 -3.66 14.83 -7.90
N LEU A 99 -4.13 14.04 -6.93
CA LEU A 99 -4.86 14.56 -5.77
C LEU A 99 -4.12 14.43 -4.45
N VAL A 100 -3.18 13.49 -4.33
CA VAL A 100 -2.54 13.20 -3.04
C VAL A 100 -1.30 14.07 -2.89
N PRO A 101 -1.24 14.98 -1.89
CA PRO A 101 -0.04 15.74 -1.62
C PRO A 101 1.05 14.82 -1.08
N GLU A 102 2.31 15.18 -1.32
CA GLU A 102 3.44 14.51 -0.69
C GLU A 102 3.44 14.72 0.83
N SER A 103 4.14 13.83 1.53
CA SER A 103 4.27 13.93 2.99
C SER A 103 5.01 15.22 3.38
N PRO A 104 4.48 16.02 4.33
CA PRO A 104 5.18 17.19 4.84
C PRO A 104 6.57 16.86 5.38
N ARG A 105 6.73 15.68 5.99
CA ARG A 105 8.01 15.23 6.52
C ARG A 105 8.99 14.93 5.39
N PHE A 106 8.54 14.28 4.33
CA PHE A 106 9.36 14.00 3.16
C PHE A 106 9.85 15.31 2.51
N SER A 107 8.96 16.26 2.26
CA SER A 107 9.34 17.57 1.70
C SER A 107 10.32 18.33 2.61
N ALA A 108 10.11 18.31 3.94
CA ALA A 108 11.03 18.96 4.88
C ALA A 108 12.43 18.32 4.90
N LEU A 109 12.51 16.98 4.76
CA LEU A 109 13.78 16.27 4.71
C LEU A 109 14.57 16.56 3.42
N HIS A 110 13.90 16.84 2.29
CA HIS A 110 14.54 17.21 1.02
C HIS A 110 14.77 18.73 0.89
N GLY A 111 14.64 19.49 1.98
CA GLY A 111 14.86 20.93 1.98
C GLY A 111 13.73 21.77 1.36
N GLU A 112 12.63 21.15 0.93
CA GLU A 112 11.44 21.83 0.39
C GLU A 112 10.52 22.33 1.52
N PHE A 113 11.07 23.19 2.40
CA PHE A 113 10.38 23.67 3.60
C PHE A 113 9.07 24.40 3.30
N GLU A 114 9.01 25.15 2.20
CA GLU A 114 7.80 25.88 1.81
C GLU A 114 6.64 24.93 1.49
N LYS A 115 6.90 23.80 0.80
CA LYS A 115 5.89 22.77 0.55
C LYS A 115 5.47 22.08 1.85
N ALA A 116 6.43 21.77 2.72
CA ALA A 116 6.17 21.15 4.01
C ALA A 116 5.24 22.01 4.88
N VAL A 117 5.50 23.31 4.97
CA VAL A 117 4.65 24.28 5.68
C VAL A 117 3.25 24.32 5.07
N LYS A 118 3.15 24.44 3.74
CA LYS A 118 1.87 24.51 3.03
C LYS A 118 0.99 23.29 3.29
N VAL A 119 1.56 22.08 3.17
CA VAL A 119 0.80 20.84 3.40
C VAL A 119 0.45 20.70 4.89
N THR A 120 1.35 21.06 5.80
CA THR A 120 1.06 20.97 7.24
C THR A 120 -0.05 21.94 7.67
N ASN A 121 -0.02 23.18 7.20
CA ASN A 121 -1.06 24.17 7.49
C ASN A 121 -2.40 23.80 6.82
N MET A 122 -2.37 23.25 5.60
CA MET A 122 -3.55 22.68 4.95
C MET A 122 -4.17 21.57 5.81
N LEU A 123 -3.37 20.61 6.28
CA LEU A 123 -3.85 19.55 7.17
C LEU A 123 -4.39 20.12 8.49
N GLY A 124 -3.71 21.11 9.07
CA GLY A 124 -4.15 21.86 10.26
C GLY A 124 -5.56 22.43 10.09
N SER A 125 -5.83 23.08 8.96
CA SER A 125 -7.14 23.65 8.65
C SER A 125 -8.24 22.58 8.52
N TYR A 126 -7.95 21.42 7.92
CA TYR A 126 -8.91 20.31 7.82
C TYR A 126 -9.19 19.62 9.15
N MET A 127 -8.28 19.72 10.11
CA MET A 127 -8.44 19.17 11.45
C MET A 127 -9.32 20.04 12.36
N GLY A 128 -9.78 21.21 11.89
CA GLY A 128 -10.61 22.11 12.69
C GLY A 128 -9.83 22.85 13.78
N ASN A 129 -8.50 22.84 13.72
CA ASN A 129 -7.72 23.88 14.36
C ASN A 129 -8.00 25.14 13.54
N ASP A 130 -8.70 26.11 14.11
CA ASP A 130 -8.74 27.45 13.54
C ASP A 130 -7.30 27.93 13.50
N VAL A 131 -6.64 27.75 12.36
CA VAL A 131 -5.30 28.28 12.09
C VAL A 131 -5.50 29.78 11.99
N HIS A 132 -5.56 30.46 13.14
CA HIS A 132 -5.33 31.89 13.19
C HIS A 132 -3.92 32.14 12.65
N ASP A 133 -3.73 33.26 11.94
CA ASP A 133 -2.45 33.60 11.29
C ASP A 133 -1.25 33.51 12.26
N ASP A 134 -1.49 33.69 13.57
CA ASP A 134 -0.50 33.61 14.65
C ASP A 134 -0.13 32.17 15.08
N ASP A 135 -0.98 31.16 14.81
CA ASP A 135 -0.75 29.73 15.15
C ASP A 135 -0.33 28.89 13.92
N ALA A 136 -0.25 29.50 12.74
CA ALA A 136 0.22 28.85 11.53
C ALA A 136 1.73 28.54 11.64
N LEU A 137 2.13 27.31 11.32
CA LEU A 137 3.54 26.97 11.28
C LEU A 137 4.25 27.86 10.26
N THR A 138 5.30 28.53 10.72
CA THR A 138 6.15 29.38 9.88
C THR A 138 7.27 28.57 9.23
N LEU A 139 7.81 29.10 8.14
CA LEU A 139 8.95 28.49 7.45
C LEU A 139 10.19 28.39 8.35
N GLU A 140 10.42 29.39 9.21
CA GLU A 140 11.54 29.41 10.15
C GLU A 140 11.43 28.31 11.21
N GLU A 141 10.23 28.04 11.73
CA GLU A 141 10.00 26.98 12.72
C GLU A 141 10.24 25.59 12.14
N VAL A 142 9.74 25.32 10.93
CA VAL A 142 9.94 24.04 10.24
C VAL A 142 11.40 23.87 9.88
N GLN A 143 12.05 24.90 9.34
CA GLN A 143 13.47 24.87 8.99
C GLN A 143 14.35 24.64 10.24
N HIS A 144 14.02 25.29 11.36
CA HIS A 144 14.71 25.06 12.62
C HIS A 144 14.55 23.62 13.13
N CYS A 145 13.33 23.07 13.09
CA CYS A 145 13.06 21.69 13.51
C CYS A 145 13.81 20.65 12.68
N TYR A 146 13.97 20.88 11.37
CA TYR A 146 14.57 19.91 10.46
C TYR A 146 16.02 20.20 10.10
N LYS A 147 16.62 21.29 10.62
CA LYS A 147 17.97 21.77 10.25
C LYS A 147 19.05 20.68 10.27
N ASP A 148 19.07 19.85 11.31
CA ASP A 148 20.07 18.78 11.49
C ASP A 148 19.66 17.45 10.84
N SER A 149 18.45 17.39 10.28
CA SER A 149 17.84 16.19 9.68
C SER A 149 17.68 16.31 8.16
N VAL A 150 17.98 17.45 7.56
CA VAL A 150 17.94 17.64 6.11
C VAL A 150 18.84 16.60 5.48
N ILE A 151 18.26 15.82 4.57
CA ILE A 151 19.01 14.99 3.66
C ILE A 151 19.69 15.98 2.72
N GLN A 152 20.98 16.22 2.92
CA GLN A 152 21.80 16.83 1.88
C GLN A 152 21.77 15.85 0.71
N ASP A 153 20.91 16.14 -0.27
CA ASP A 153 21.16 15.72 -1.63
C ASP A 153 22.45 16.46 -2.02
N ASP A 154 23.59 15.89 -1.63
CA ASP A 154 24.84 16.23 -2.29
C ASP A 154 24.56 15.97 -3.77
N ASP A 155 24.58 17.03 -4.59
CA ASP A 155 24.56 17.01 -6.06
C ASP A 155 25.80 16.26 -6.63
N ASP A 156 26.24 15.20 -5.97
CA ASP A 156 27.09 14.16 -6.51
C ASP A 156 26.14 13.07 -7.04
N ASP A 157 25.80 13.18 -8.32
CA ASP A 157 25.26 12.08 -9.15
C ASP A 157 26.15 10.80 -9.11
N ASP A 158 27.30 10.87 -8.43
CA ASP A 158 28.25 9.81 -8.09
C ASP A 158 28.13 9.26 -6.64
N GLU A 159 26.98 9.40 -5.95
CA GLU A 159 26.73 8.58 -4.75
C GLU A 159 26.70 7.08 -5.15
N ASP A 160 27.86 6.44 -5.04
CA ASP A 160 28.15 5.04 -5.37
C ASP A 160 26.99 4.15 -4.88
N GLU A 161 26.39 3.32 -5.75
CA GLU A 161 25.23 2.46 -5.43
C GLU A 161 25.45 1.64 -4.14
N LYS A 162 26.74 1.36 -3.86
CA LYS A 162 27.25 0.75 -2.63
C LYS A 162 26.98 1.57 -1.36
N SER A 163 27.08 2.89 -1.41
CA SER A 163 26.76 3.82 -0.31
C SER A 163 25.28 3.75 0.06
N LYS A 164 24.38 3.84 -0.93
CA LYS A 164 22.93 3.69 -0.72
C LYS A 164 22.57 2.32 -0.16
N MET A 165 23.16 1.26 -0.73
CA MET A 165 23.01 -0.11 -0.22
C MET A 165 23.53 -0.26 1.22
N LYS A 166 24.63 0.40 1.57
CA LYS A 166 25.20 0.39 2.93
C LYS A 166 24.29 1.11 3.92
N LYS A 167 23.77 2.30 3.58
CA LYS A 167 22.79 3.03 4.39
C LYS A 167 21.52 2.18 4.58
N ALA A 168 20.98 1.58 3.52
CA ALA A 168 19.83 0.68 3.60
C ALA A 168 20.10 -0.54 4.51
N LYS A 169 21.27 -1.17 4.37
CA LYS A 169 21.68 -2.29 5.23
C LYS A 169 21.82 -1.88 6.69
N GLN A 170 22.35 -0.70 6.97
CA GLN A 170 22.45 -0.15 8.32
C GLN A 170 21.06 0.10 8.92
N SER A 171 20.13 0.69 8.16
CA SER A 171 18.73 0.88 8.58
C SER A 171 18.03 -0.44 8.90
N ILE A 172 18.22 -1.45 8.05
CA ILE A 172 17.69 -2.81 8.31
C ILE A 172 18.33 -3.40 9.57
N GLN A 173 19.64 -3.24 9.75
CA GLN A 173 20.35 -3.74 10.91
C GLN A 173 19.88 -3.08 12.22
N THR A 174 19.51 -1.80 12.18
CA THR A 174 18.96 -1.06 13.32
C THR A 174 17.69 -1.73 13.87
N LEU A 175 16.83 -2.28 13.02
CA LEU A 175 15.61 -2.99 13.43
C LEU A 175 15.91 -4.22 14.31
N TYR A 176 17.05 -4.88 14.07
CA TYR A 176 17.48 -6.08 14.81
C TYR A 176 18.40 -5.77 16.00
N THR A 177 18.56 -4.49 16.35
CA THR A 177 19.30 -4.06 17.54
C THR A 177 18.67 -4.65 18.81
N PRO A 178 19.44 -4.96 19.87
CA PRO A 178 18.92 -5.54 21.12
C PRO A 178 17.71 -4.81 21.73
N LYS A 179 17.62 -3.49 21.51
CA LYS A 179 16.53 -2.63 21.96
C LYS A 179 15.21 -2.86 21.22
N MET A 180 15.25 -3.25 19.94
CA MET A 180 14.08 -3.38 19.06
C MET A 180 13.77 -4.83 18.63
N ARG A 181 14.73 -5.75 18.76
CA ARG A 181 14.55 -7.15 18.34
C ARG A 181 13.44 -7.88 19.11
N SER A 182 13.18 -7.51 20.36
CA SER A 182 12.12 -8.10 21.20
C SER A 182 10.72 -7.78 20.68
N THR A 183 10.56 -6.70 19.92
CA THR A 183 9.29 -6.31 19.30
C THR A 183 9.24 -6.77 17.84
N THR A 184 10.36 -6.64 17.13
CA THR A 184 10.44 -6.92 15.69
C THR A 184 10.29 -8.41 15.38
N LEU A 185 10.97 -9.30 16.11
CA LEU A 185 10.94 -10.74 15.81
C LEU A 185 9.55 -11.37 16.05
N PRO A 186 8.86 -11.12 17.18
CA PRO A 186 7.50 -11.62 17.35
C PRO A 186 6.53 -11.07 16.31
N LEU A 187 6.64 -9.79 15.95
CA LEU A 187 5.78 -9.18 14.94
C LEU A 187 5.97 -9.85 13.56
N GLN A 188 7.22 -10.10 13.17
CA GLN A 188 7.53 -10.84 11.94
C GLN A 188 6.99 -12.27 11.97
N ALA A 189 7.14 -12.97 13.10
CA ALA A 189 6.64 -14.33 13.27
C ALA A 189 5.10 -14.41 13.20
N ILE A 190 4.41 -13.45 13.83
CA ILE A 190 2.95 -13.32 13.76
C ILE A 190 2.53 -13.08 12.31
N TRP A 191 3.14 -12.10 11.64
CA TRP A 191 2.80 -11.76 10.26
C TRP A 191 3.08 -12.90 9.28
N PHE A 192 4.20 -13.60 9.46
CA PHE A 192 4.55 -14.79 8.69
C PHE A 192 3.52 -15.91 8.90
N SER A 193 3.16 -16.20 10.15
CA SER A 193 2.18 -17.25 10.47
C SER A 193 0.80 -16.92 9.91
N LEU A 194 0.38 -15.66 10.03
CA LEU A 194 -0.87 -15.17 9.46
C LEU A 194 -0.87 -15.29 7.93
N SER A 195 0.22 -14.89 7.27
CA SER A 195 0.37 -14.99 5.81
C SER A 195 0.40 -16.44 5.34
N PHE A 196 1.17 -17.30 6.02
CA PHE A 196 1.28 -18.71 5.69
C PHE A 196 -0.06 -19.42 5.82
N GLY A 197 -0.78 -19.20 6.94
CA GLY A 197 -2.09 -19.77 7.15
C GLY A 197 -3.11 -19.27 6.13
N SER A 198 -3.24 -17.96 5.97
CA SER A 198 -4.26 -17.36 5.09
C SER A 198 -4.05 -17.72 3.61
N TYR A 199 -2.86 -17.50 3.06
CA TYR A 199 -2.58 -17.77 1.64
C TYR A 199 -2.38 -19.26 1.36
N GLY A 200 -1.77 -20.01 2.28
CA GLY A 200 -1.57 -21.46 2.15
C GLY A 200 -2.90 -22.21 2.11
N LEU A 201 -3.81 -21.90 3.04
CA LEU A 201 -5.15 -22.50 3.04
C LEU A 201 -5.95 -22.07 1.81
N LEU A 202 -5.84 -20.83 1.34
CA LEU A 202 -6.52 -20.35 0.13
C LEU A 202 -6.10 -21.09 -1.15
N ILE A 203 -4.82 -21.43 -1.30
CA ILE A 203 -4.36 -22.21 -2.46
C ILE A 203 -4.88 -23.64 -2.37
N TRP A 204 -4.86 -24.21 -1.17
CA TRP A 204 -5.26 -25.61 -0.96
C TRP A 204 -6.77 -25.82 -1.02
N ILE A 205 -7.56 -24.89 -0.48
CA ILE A 205 -9.03 -24.98 -0.45
C ILE A 205 -9.64 -25.00 -1.86
N ASN A 206 -9.05 -24.26 -2.81
CA ASN A 206 -9.50 -24.29 -4.20
C ASN A 206 -9.31 -25.68 -4.83
N SER A 207 -8.22 -26.37 -4.49
CA SER A 207 -7.95 -27.74 -4.97
C SER A 207 -8.95 -28.72 -4.36
N ILE A 208 -9.24 -28.61 -3.05
CA ILE A 208 -10.22 -29.43 -2.35
C ILE A 208 -11.63 -29.23 -2.89
N PHE A 209 -12.04 -27.98 -3.18
CA PHE A 209 -13.38 -27.71 -3.71
C PHE A 209 -13.61 -28.30 -5.09
N VAL A 210 -12.57 -28.37 -5.91
CA VAL A 210 -12.62 -29.06 -7.21
C VAL A 210 -12.74 -30.57 -7.00
N GLU A 211 -11.99 -31.16 -6.06
CA GLU A 211 -12.09 -32.59 -5.75
C GLU A 211 -13.48 -32.97 -5.22
N VAL A 212 -14.08 -32.15 -4.36
CA VAL A 212 -15.38 -32.42 -3.69
C VAL A 212 -16.59 -32.04 -4.57
N HIS A 213 -16.38 -31.58 -5.81
CA HIS A 213 -17.45 -31.23 -6.78
C HIS A 213 -18.44 -30.16 -6.26
N LEU A 214 -17.96 -29.18 -5.49
CA LEU A 214 -18.79 -28.04 -5.08
C LEU A 214 -19.08 -27.15 -6.29
N LYS A 215 -20.37 -27.02 -6.62
CA LYS A 215 -20.85 -26.55 -7.94
C LYS A 215 -20.67 -25.06 -8.24
N ASP A 216 -20.34 -24.19 -7.27
CA ASP A 216 -20.24 -22.73 -7.51
C ASP A 216 -19.02 -22.08 -6.85
N VAL A 217 -17.84 -22.27 -7.44
CA VAL A 217 -16.56 -21.70 -6.98
C VAL A 217 -16.61 -20.17 -6.85
N TYR A 218 -17.30 -19.48 -7.77
CA TYR A 218 -17.38 -18.01 -7.77
C TYR A 218 -18.28 -17.45 -6.66
N THR A 219 -19.41 -18.11 -6.38
CA THR A 219 -20.30 -17.74 -5.27
C THR A 219 -19.61 -17.96 -3.93
N ASN A 220 -18.84 -19.04 -3.79
CA ASN A 220 -18.05 -19.30 -2.59
C ASN A 220 -16.95 -18.25 -2.38
N ALA A 221 -16.28 -17.81 -3.45
CA ALA A 221 -15.30 -16.73 -3.37
C ALA A 221 -15.93 -15.40 -2.93
N LEU A 222 -17.15 -15.09 -3.41
CA LEU A 222 -17.90 -13.92 -2.99
C LEU A 222 -18.29 -13.99 -1.50
N LEU A 223 -18.83 -15.14 -1.05
CA LEU A 223 -19.18 -15.35 0.36
C LEU A 223 -17.96 -15.19 1.27
N PHE A 224 -16.80 -15.72 0.86
CA PHE A 224 -15.55 -15.55 1.59
C PHE A 224 -15.11 -14.09 1.66
N ALA A 225 -15.20 -13.34 0.54
CA ALA A 225 -14.87 -11.92 0.52
C ALA A 225 -15.80 -11.11 1.45
N VAL A 226 -17.09 -11.41 1.49
CA VAL A 226 -18.06 -10.75 2.37
C VAL A 226 -17.83 -11.11 3.85
N ALA A 227 -17.52 -12.37 4.15
CA ALA A 227 -17.30 -12.85 5.52
C ALA A 227 -16.11 -12.16 6.22
N ASN A 228 -15.11 -11.73 5.47
CA ASN A 228 -13.93 -11.03 5.99
C ASN A 228 -14.16 -9.52 6.24
N LEU A 229 -15.31 -8.98 5.85
CA LEU A 229 -15.59 -7.54 5.92
C LEU A 229 -15.81 -7.04 7.36
N PRO A 230 -16.62 -7.71 8.22
CA PRO A 230 -16.82 -7.25 9.60
C PRO A 230 -15.54 -7.26 10.44
N GLY A 231 -14.69 -8.27 10.25
CA GLY A 231 -13.45 -8.42 11.04
C GLY A 231 -12.44 -7.30 10.82
N ASN A 232 -12.41 -6.69 9.63
CA ASN A 232 -11.45 -5.63 9.30
C ASN A 232 -12.02 -4.21 9.44
N VAL A 233 -13.35 -4.04 9.35
CA VAL A 233 -14.00 -2.75 9.60
C VAL A 233 -14.04 -2.40 11.10
N VAL A 234 -14.04 -3.43 11.96
CA VAL A 234 -14.10 -3.29 13.42
C VAL A 234 -12.72 -3.28 14.08
N SER A 235 -11.66 -3.65 13.34
CA SER A 235 -10.27 -3.71 13.86
C SER A 235 -9.54 -2.36 13.78
#